data_AF-A0A0R1R5S3-F1
#
_entry.id   AF-A0A0R1R5S3-F1
#
_cell.length_a   1.000
_cell.length_b   1.000
_cell.length_c   1.000
_cell.angle_alpha   90.00
_cell.angle_beta   90.00
_cell.angle_gamma   90.00
#
_symmetry.space_group_name_H-M   'P 1'
#
loop_
_entity.id
_entity.type
_entity.pdbx_description
1 polymer ?
#
loop_
_entity_poly.entity_id
_entity_poly.type
_entity_poly.pdbx_seq_one_letter_code
_entity_poly.pdbx_strand_id
1 'polypeptide(L)'
;MEITFNSSFADTLQRGLHLATLGLPLQLQLGDLRRLNDPENAFWTRQATYQPVDDPDTTYPRVLAQIARLRTAVAANEPLRVWWSDQPDDRLGMMWLCAVLQGVAIPLTQIRVPLMQPTSEGNRQERTDLSEVAPGELATYLSLDCPMTDGQRQAATYGWRSQLAANAELRVNLNGHILGVPANFYDDFLKTQWSPTAEATAVIGETLGRFPVGVPEWWYRYRLATLRQAGDLA
;
A
#
# COMPACT_ATOMS: atom_id res chain seq x y z
N MET A 1 17.54 3.44 8.73
CA MET A 1 16.34 2.56 8.73
C MET A 1 15.71 2.50 7.35
N GLU A 2 15.32 1.31 6.92
CA GLU A 2 14.56 1.08 5.69
C GLU A 2 13.06 1.16 6.01
N ILE A 3 12.26 1.78 5.15
CA ILE A 3 10.82 1.98 5.32
C ILE A 3 10.10 1.44 4.08
N THR A 4 9.00 0.72 4.26
CA THR A 4 8.08 0.35 3.18
C THR A 4 6.65 0.27 3.70
N PHE A 5 5.67 0.31 2.80
CA PHE A 5 4.25 0.26 3.14
C PHE A 5 3.62 -1.13 2.91
N ASN A 6 4.46 -2.12 2.61
CA ASN A 6 4.07 -3.51 2.42
C ASN A 6 4.79 -4.41 3.44
N SER A 7 4.04 -5.07 4.33
CA SER A 7 4.61 -5.92 5.39
C SER A 7 5.41 -7.10 4.84
N SER A 8 4.89 -7.80 3.83
CA SER A 8 5.60 -8.93 3.22
C SER A 8 6.94 -8.48 2.62
N PHE A 9 6.95 -7.33 1.96
CA PHE A 9 8.19 -6.75 1.45
C PHE A 9 9.15 -6.30 2.55
N ALA A 10 8.64 -5.80 3.68
CA ALA A 10 9.47 -5.48 4.85
C ALA A 10 10.20 -6.72 5.38
N ASP A 11 9.51 -7.86 5.47
CA ASP A 11 10.10 -9.14 5.86
C ASP A 11 11.13 -9.63 4.83
N THR A 12 10.88 -9.39 3.54
CA THR A 12 11.82 -9.71 2.47
C THR A 12 13.08 -8.85 2.56
N LEU A 13 12.98 -7.54 2.81
CA LEU A 13 14.14 -6.66 3.06
C LEU A 13 14.94 -7.11 4.28
N GLN A 14 14.26 -7.41 5.39
CA GLN A 14 14.92 -7.85 6.62
C GLN A 14 15.64 -9.18 6.46
N ARG A 15 15.05 -10.16 5.76
CA ARG A 15 15.67 -11.47 5.55
C ARG A 15 16.73 -11.46 4.45
N GLY A 16 16.48 -10.74 3.35
CA GLY A 16 17.33 -10.76 2.16
C GLY A 16 18.55 -9.85 2.24
N LEU A 17 18.43 -8.68 2.89
CA LEU A 17 19.54 -7.73 3.02
C LEU A 17 20.02 -7.54 4.47
N HIS A 18 19.37 -8.16 5.46
CA HIS A 18 19.67 -7.97 6.88
C HIS A 18 19.59 -6.51 7.34
N LEU A 19 18.76 -5.71 6.67
CA LEU A 19 18.58 -4.30 6.99
C LEU A 19 17.51 -4.10 8.07
N ALA A 20 17.76 -3.15 8.98
CA ALA A 20 16.76 -2.69 9.94
C ALA A 20 15.59 -2.05 9.18
N THR A 21 14.48 -2.78 9.11
CA THR A 21 13.33 -2.44 8.26
C THR A 21 12.09 -2.18 9.11
N LEU A 22 11.32 -1.18 8.69
CA LEU A 22 10.03 -0.80 9.25
C LEU A 22 8.94 -0.96 8.18
N GLY A 23 8.11 -1.98 8.32
CA GLY A 23 6.88 -2.14 7.56
C GLY A 23 5.77 -1.28 8.15
N LEU A 24 5.13 -0.47 7.31
CA LEU A 24 4.02 0.42 7.66
C LEU A 24 2.82 0.11 6.74
N PRO A 25 2.07 -0.98 6.97
CA PRO A 25 0.92 -1.36 6.15
C PRO A 25 -0.28 -0.43 6.41
N LEU A 26 -0.16 0.83 5.99
CA LEU A 26 -1.12 1.88 6.30
C LEU A 26 -2.42 1.74 5.49
N GLN A 27 -2.38 1.13 4.31
CA GLN A 27 -3.53 0.95 3.41
C GLN A 27 -4.25 2.25 3.07
N LEU A 28 -3.50 3.35 2.92
CA LEU A 28 -3.97 4.72 2.67
C LEU A 28 -4.77 4.84 1.37
N GLN A 29 -4.65 3.89 0.45
CA GLN A 29 -5.51 3.86 -0.73
C GLN A 29 -6.99 3.63 -0.38
N LEU A 30 -7.30 3.12 0.81
CA LEU A 30 -8.65 2.79 1.25
C LEU A 30 -9.13 3.73 2.37
N GLY A 31 -10.40 4.13 2.28
CA GLY A 31 -11.15 4.78 3.34
C GLY A 31 -10.67 6.17 3.75
N ASP A 32 -11.09 6.57 4.96
CA ASP A 32 -10.78 7.86 5.58
C ASP A 32 -9.31 7.92 5.98
N LEU A 33 -8.54 8.89 5.46
CA LEU A 33 -7.13 9.10 5.80
C LEU A 33 -6.91 9.65 7.21
N ARG A 34 -7.97 10.16 7.86
CA ARG A 34 -7.91 10.68 9.23
C ARG A 34 -7.94 9.57 10.27
N ARG A 35 -8.30 8.34 9.87
CA ARG A 35 -8.39 7.15 10.73
C ARG A 35 -7.14 6.83 11.54
N LEU A 36 -5.97 7.29 11.11
CA LEU A 36 -4.72 7.08 11.84
C LEU A 36 -4.70 7.81 13.20
N ASN A 37 -5.61 8.76 13.42
CA ASN A 37 -5.80 9.46 14.69
C ASN A 37 -7.14 9.11 15.36
N ASP A 38 -7.85 8.09 14.87
CA ASP A 38 -9.20 7.73 15.31
C ASP A 38 -9.33 6.20 15.43
N PRO A 39 -9.19 5.63 16.65
CA PRO A 39 -9.33 4.19 16.87
C PRO A 39 -10.74 3.66 16.58
N GLU A 40 -11.76 4.52 16.66
CA GLU A 40 -13.17 4.15 16.49
C GLU A 40 -13.61 4.27 15.03
N ASN A 41 -12.71 4.66 14.13
CA ASN A 41 -13.02 4.81 12.73
C ASN A 41 -13.54 3.49 12.13
N ALA A 42 -14.65 3.59 11.39
CA ALA A 42 -15.32 2.43 10.78
C ALA A 42 -14.42 1.62 9.83
N PHE A 43 -13.32 2.20 9.32
CA PHE A 43 -12.30 1.48 8.58
C PHE A 43 -11.78 0.25 9.35
N TRP A 44 -11.44 0.42 10.64
CA TRP A 44 -10.79 -0.63 11.42
C TRP A 44 -11.74 -1.79 11.69
N THR A 45 -13.01 -1.50 12.02
CA THR A 45 -14.04 -2.53 12.18
C THR A 45 -14.31 -3.26 10.86
N ARG A 46 -14.40 -2.52 9.74
CA ARG A 46 -14.62 -3.12 8.43
C ARG A 46 -13.47 -4.02 8.02
N GLN A 47 -12.24 -3.54 8.13
CA GLN A 47 -11.05 -4.33 7.84
C GLN A 47 -11.04 -5.60 8.68
N ALA A 48 -11.20 -5.51 10.01
CA ALA A 48 -11.23 -6.66 10.89
C ALA A 48 -12.34 -7.67 10.56
N THR A 49 -13.48 -7.21 10.02
CA THR A 49 -14.60 -8.08 9.63
C THR A 49 -14.30 -8.92 8.39
N TYR A 50 -13.52 -8.38 7.45
CA TYR A 50 -13.29 -8.99 6.14
C TYR A 50 -11.86 -9.47 5.92
N GLN A 51 -10.93 -9.17 6.83
CA GLN A 51 -9.56 -9.68 6.80
C GLN A 51 -9.59 -11.22 6.90
N PRO A 52 -8.88 -11.95 6.03
CA PRO A 52 -8.62 -13.37 6.27
C PRO A 52 -7.93 -13.57 7.63
N VAL A 53 -8.20 -14.70 8.29
CA VAL A 53 -7.85 -14.98 9.71
C VAL A 53 -6.33 -14.94 10.00
N ASP A 54 -5.48 -14.89 8.96
CA ASP A 54 -4.03 -15.07 9.05
C ASP A 54 -3.17 -13.81 8.80
N ASP A 55 -3.74 -12.59 8.82
CA ASP A 55 -2.96 -11.35 8.62
C ASP A 55 -3.08 -10.35 9.82
N PRO A 56 -2.25 -10.50 10.87
CA PRO A 56 -2.25 -9.64 12.05
C PRO A 56 -1.53 -8.30 11.85
N ASP A 57 -1.00 -8.01 10.65
CA ASP A 57 -0.11 -6.88 10.40
C ASP A 57 -0.82 -5.53 10.36
N THR A 58 -2.13 -5.54 10.16
CA THR A 58 -2.90 -4.38 9.73
C THR A 58 -3.79 -3.79 10.82
N THR A 59 -3.73 -4.34 12.04
CA THR A 59 -4.55 -3.84 13.17
C THR A 59 -4.15 -2.43 13.62
N TYR A 60 -5.11 -1.63 14.07
CA TYR A 60 -4.86 -0.27 14.55
C TYR A 60 -3.73 -0.16 15.59
N PRO A 61 -3.68 -0.99 16.66
CA PRO A 61 -2.60 -0.90 17.65
C PRO A 61 -1.22 -1.18 17.05
N ARG A 62 -1.14 -2.12 16.09
CA ARG A 62 0.12 -2.45 15.43
C ARG A 62 0.58 -1.33 14.53
N VAL A 63 -0.32 -0.75 13.73
CA VAL A 63 -0.03 0.43 12.90
C VAL A 63 0.51 1.59 13.76
N LEU A 64 -0.14 1.90 14.88
CA LEU A 64 0.35 2.93 15.80
C LEU A 64 1.72 2.61 16.40
N ALA A 65 1.98 1.35 16.75
CA ALA A 65 3.28 0.93 17.26
C ALA A 65 4.40 1.15 16.22
N GLN A 66 4.14 0.85 14.93
CA GLN A 66 5.11 1.11 13.87
C GLN A 66 5.30 2.62 13.61
N ILE A 67 4.24 3.43 13.67
CA ILE A 67 4.34 4.90 13.59
C ILE A 67 5.16 5.45 14.76
N ALA A 68 4.99 4.91 15.97
CA ALA A 68 5.79 5.29 17.13
C ALA A 68 7.27 4.95 16.93
N ARG A 69 7.60 3.77 16.37
CA ARG A 69 8.97 3.39 16.01
C ARG A 69 9.57 4.35 14.97
N LEU A 70 8.80 4.77 13.96
CA LEU A 70 9.23 5.79 13.02
C LEU A 70 9.58 7.10 13.73
N ARG A 71 8.72 7.58 14.64
CA ARG A 71 8.97 8.81 15.41
C ARG A 71 10.23 8.71 16.25
N THR A 72 10.50 7.55 16.87
CA THR A 72 11.75 7.31 17.62
C THR A 72 12.97 7.41 16.71
N ALA A 73 12.96 6.77 15.54
CA ALA A 73 14.06 6.84 14.58
C ALA A 73 14.29 8.27 14.08
N VAL A 74 13.20 9.01 13.81
CA VAL A 74 13.26 10.42 13.42
C VAL A 74 13.84 11.30 14.52
N ALA A 75 13.43 11.10 15.78
CA ALA A 75 13.96 11.83 16.94
C ALA A 75 15.46 11.54 17.17
N ALA A 76 15.92 10.34 16.81
CA ALA A 76 17.33 9.96 16.84
C ALA A 76 18.13 10.47 15.61
N ASN A 77 17.50 11.20 14.69
CA ASN A 77 18.08 11.67 13.44
C ASN A 77 18.68 10.54 12.58
N GLU A 78 18.06 9.35 12.62
CA GLU A 78 18.50 8.19 11.87
C GLU A 78 18.20 8.37 10.36
N PRO A 79 19.18 8.21 9.45
CA PRO A 79 18.93 8.26 8.01
C PRO A 79 17.84 7.28 7.58
N LEU A 80 16.91 7.75 6.77
CA LEU A 80 15.76 6.98 6.30
C LEU A 80 15.91 6.65 4.81
N ARG A 81 15.52 5.44 4.42
CA ARG A 81 15.37 5.06 3.02
C ARG A 81 13.99 4.45 2.79
N VAL A 82 13.19 5.05 1.91
CA VAL A 82 11.83 4.60 1.61
C VAL A 82 11.80 3.79 0.32
N TRP A 83 11.27 2.57 0.40
CA TRP A 83 11.02 1.67 -0.73
C TRP A 83 9.54 1.72 -1.07
N TRP A 84 9.23 2.03 -2.33
CA TRP A 84 7.87 2.21 -2.78
C TRP A 84 7.72 1.83 -4.26
N SER A 85 6.50 1.49 -4.67
CA SER A 85 6.13 1.22 -6.06
C SER A 85 5.06 2.20 -6.56
N ASP A 86 4.66 2.06 -7.82
CA ASP A 86 3.52 2.82 -8.35
C ASP A 86 2.15 2.34 -7.86
N GLN A 87 2.08 1.32 -6.99
CA GLN A 87 0.83 1.01 -6.32
C GLN A 87 0.31 2.22 -5.53
N PRO A 88 -1.01 2.47 -5.52
CA PRO A 88 -1.57 3.65 -4.87
C PRO A 88 -1.21 3.72 -3.38
N ASP A 89 -1.21 2.58 -2.68
CA ASP A 89 -0.86 2.53 -1.26
C ASP A 89 0.58 2.96 -0.97
N ASP A 90 1.55 2.41 -1.70
CA ASP A 90 2.96 2.76 -1.56
C ASP A 90 3.22 4.24 -1.82
N ARG A 91 2.61 4.77 -2.90
CA ARG A 91 2.77 6.18 -3.26
C ARG A 91 2.14 7.11 -2.23
N LEU A 92 0.94 6.77 -1.75
CA LEU A 92 0.29 7.51 -0.66
C LEU A 92 1.10 7.44 0.64
N GLY A 93 1.69 6.28 0.94
CA GLY A 93 2.61 6.09 2.06
C GLY A 93 3.83 6.99 1.97
N MET A 94 4.49 7.05 0.81
CA MET A 94 5.65 7.93 0.60
C MET A 94 5.27 9.41 0.74
N MET A 95 4.11 9.80 0.22
CA MET A 95 3.58 11.16 0.37
C MET A 95 3.25 11.49 1.84
N TRP A 96 2.64 10.55 2.57
CA TRP A 96 2.37 10.64 4.00
C TRP A 96 3.67 10.78 4.80
N LEU A 97 4.69 9.97 4.49
CA LEU A 97 6.00 10.03 5.15
C LEU A 97 6.63 11.42 4.98
N CYS A 98 6.61 11.98 3.77
CA CYS A 98 7.10 13.34 3.54
C CYS A 98 6.32 14.39 4.34
N ALA A 99 5.00 14.21 4.52
CA ALA A 99 4.20 15.10 5.36
C ALA A 99 4.53 14.97 6.86
N VAL A 100 4.81 13.76 7.34
CA VAL A 100 5.26 13.51 8.72
C VAL A 100 6.63 14.13 8.99
N LEU A 101 7.53 14.09 8.00
CA LEU A 101 8.88 14.64 8.10
C LEU A 101 8.97 16.14 7.77
N GLN A 102 7.83 16.81 7.57
CA GLN A 102 7.83 18.22 7.20
C GLN A 102 8.49 19.07 8.29
N GLY A 103 9.48 19.88 7.90
CA GLY A 103 10.25 20.70 8.84
C GLY A 103 11.34 19.94 9.61
N VAL A 104 11.53 18.65 9.33
CA VAL A 104 12.59 17.83 9.94
C VAL A 104 13.73 17.65 8.95
N ALA A 105 14.92 18.16 9.30
CA ALA A 105 16.12 18.05 8.49
C ALA A 105 16.82 16.69 8.69
N ILE A 106 16.23 15.63 8.13
CA ILE A 106 16.77 14.27 8.17
C ILE A 106 17.09 13.76 6.76
N PRO A 107 18.20 13.03 6.54
CA PRO A 107 18.45 12.38 5.26
C PRO A 107 17.32 11.39 4.92
N LEU A 108 16.75 11.54 3.72
CA LEU A 108 15.73 10.66 3.17
C LEU A 108 16.14 10.30 1.74
N THR A 109 16.36 9.02 1.52
CA THR A 109 16.59 8.44 0.20
C THR A 109 15.35 7.67 -0.21
N GLN A 110 15.07 7.60 -1.49
CA GLN A 110 14.00 6.76 -2.04
C GLN A 110 14.57 5.69 -2.96
N ILE A 111 13.92 4.53 -2.99
CA ILE A 111 14.06 3.51 -4.03
C ILE A 111 12.66 3.25 -4.57
N ARG A 112 12.43 3.65 -5.82
CA ARG A 112 11.19 3.34 -6.54
C ARG A 112 11.38 2.02 -7.29
N VAL A 113 10.78 0.95 -6.79
CA VAL A 113 10.88 -0.38 -7.40
C VAL A 113 9.87 -0.48 -8.55
N PRO A 114 10.31 -0.82 -9.78
CA PRO A 114 9.39 -1.01 -10.89
C PRO A 114 8.58 -2.30 -10.72
N LEU A 115 7.27 -2.21 -10.95
CA LEU A 115 6.38 -3.38 -10.98
C LEU A 115 6.41 -4.12 -12.31
N MET A 116 6.95 -3.48 -13.34
CA MET A 116 7.09 -4.06 -14.67
C MET A 116 8.52 -3.84 -15.16
N GLN A 117 9.21 -4.91 -15.50
CA GLN A 117 10.60 -4.89 -15.92
C GLN A 117 10.95 -6.11 -16.79
N PRO A 118 12.05 -6.08 -17.56
CA PRO A 118 12.53 -7.28 -18.24
C PRO A 118 13.14 -8.27 -17.24
N THR A 119 12.98 -9.56 -17.49
CA THR A 119 13.76 -10.61 -16.83
C THR A 119 15.17 -10.67 -17.41
N SER A 120 16.08 -11.42 -16.76
CA SER A 120 17.42 -11.70 -17.30
C SER A 120 17.40 -12.40 -18.66
N GLU A 121 16.29 -13.10 -18.99
CA GLU A 121 16.06 -13.79 -20.26
C GLU A 121 15.38 -12.89 -21.30
N GLY A 122 15.10 -11.63 -20.98
CA GLY A 122 14.45 -10.66 -21.88
C GLY A 122 12.93 -10.79 -21.96
N ASN A 123 12.30 -11.65 -21.14
CA ASN A 123 10.85 -11.73 -21.02
C ASN A 123 10.28 -10.58 -20.17
N ARG A 124 8.98 -10.31 -20.28
CA ARG A 124 8.31 -9.32 -19.43
C ARG A 124 7.96 -9.93 -18.08
N GLN A 125 8.44 -9.32 -17.01
CA GLN A 125 7.97 -9.56 -15.64
C GLN A 125 7.00 -8.46 -15.24
N GLU A 126 5.87 -8.86 -14.66
CA GLU A 126 4.88 -7.96 -14.07
C GLU A 126 4.54 -8.46 -12.69
N ARG A 127 4.44 -7.54 -11.73
CA ARG A 127 4.06 -7.79 -10.34
C ARG A 127 2.85 -6.98 -9.98
N THR A 128 2.00 -7.54 -9.12
CA THR A 128 0.91 -6.77 -8.51
C THR A 128 1.49 -5.74 -7.56
N ASP A 129 2.35 -6.14 -6.64
CA ASP A 129 2.96 -5.23 -5.67
C ASP A 129 4.33 -5.73 -5.20
N LEU A 130 4.91 -5.06 -4.19
CA LEU A 130 6.24 -5.35 -3.67
C LEU A 130 6.35 -6.71 -2.95
N SER A 131 5.25 -7.31 -2.52
CA SER A 131 5.25 -8.64 -1.88
C SER A 131 5.74 -9.75 -2.81
N GLU A 132 5.67 -9.54 -4.13
CA GLU A 132 6.14 -10.47 -5.17
C GLU A 132 7.64 -10.29 -5.51
N VAL A 133 8.36 -9.41 -4.82
CA VAL A 133 9.81 -9.26 -5.00
C VAL A 133 10.53 -10.37 -4.23
N ALA A 134 11.36 -11.16 -4.91
CA ALA A 134 12.13 -12.20 -4.25
C ALA A 134 13.37 -11.63 -3.53
N PRO A 135 13.84 -12.25 -2.42
CA PRO A 135 15.03 -11.80 -1.70
C PRO A 135 16.28 -11.64 -2.57
N GLY A 136 16.48 -12.55 -3.54
CA GLY A 136 17.62 -12.53 -4.46
C GLY A 136 17.66 -11.34 -5.43
N GLU A 137 16.54 -10.64 -5.60
CA GLU A 137 16.43 -9.50 -6.52
C GLU A 137 16.74 -8.16 -5.84
N LEU A 138 16.68 -8.10 -4.50
CA LEU A 138 16.80 -6.87 -3.73
C LEU A 138 18.08 -6.07 -4.03
N ALA A 139 19.20 -6.77 -4.21
CA ALA A 139 20.49 -6.15 -4.49
C ALA A 139 20.49 -5.35 -5.81
N THR A 140 19.67 -5.74 -6.78
CA THR A 140 19.58 -5.06 -8.08
C THR A 140 18.96 -3.66 -7.94
N TYR A 141 18.00 -3.50 -7.04
CA TYR A 141 17.28 -2.25 -6.82
C TYR A 141 18.04 -1.24 -5.96
N LEU A 142 19.11 -1.66 -5.27
CA LEU A 142 19.94 -0.72 -4.49
C LEU A 142 20.57 0.36 -5.37
N SER A 143 20.80 0.07 -6.65
CA SER A 143 21.31 1.04 -7.64
C SER A 143 20.31 2.14 -8.02
N LEU A 144 19.03 1.99 -7.65
CA LEU A 144 17.97 2.97 -7.88
C LEU A 144 17.86 3.98 -6.74
N ASP A 145 18.78 3.95 -5.78
CA ASP A 145 18.75 4.84 -4.63
C ASP A 145 18.93 6.30 -5.05
N CYS A 146 18.02 7.15 -4.59
CA CYS A 146 17.98 8.55 -4.98
C CYS A 146 17.67 9.43 -3.77
N PRO A 147 18.57 10.34 -3.36
CA PRO A 147 18.28 11.31 -2.31
C PRO A 147 17.05 12.16 -2.66
N MET A 148 16.10 12.29 -1.74
CA MET A 148 14.96 13.19 -1.92
C MET A 148 15.33 14.62 -1.57
N THR A 149 15.31 15.49 -2.59
CA THR A 149 15.47 16.93 -2.44
C THR A 149 14.32 17.55 -1.63
N ASP A 150 14.56 18.71 -1.02
CA ASP A 150 13.53 19.45 -0.28
C ASP A 150 12.32 19.78 -1.17
N GLY A 151 12.56 20.13 -2.45
CA GLY A 151 11.50 20.38 -3.42
C GLY A 151 10.62 19.15 -3.68
N GLN A 152 11.22 17.96 -3.81
CA GLN A 152 10.48 16.70 -3.97
C GLN A 152 9.66 16.36 -2.72
N ARG A 153 10.24 16.50 -1.53
CA ARG A 153 9.53 16.28 -0.26
C ARG A 153 8.35 17.23 -0.14
N GLN A 154 8.56 18.51 -0.40
CA GLN A 154 7.53 19.53 -0.34
C GLN A 154 6.39 19.26 -1.33
N ALA A 155 6.71 18.85 -2.57
CA ALA A 155 5.72 18.43 -3.56
C ALA A 155 4.91 17.21 -3.09
N ALA A 156 5.57 16.20 -2.52
CA ALA A 156 4.92 15.01 -1.96
C ALA A 156 3.99 15.37 -0.78
N THR A 157 4.43 16.26 0.12
CA THR A 157 3.61 16.79 1.21
C THR A 157 2.37 17.54 0.70
N TYR A 158 2.50 18.35 -0.36
CA TYR A 158 1.33 19.00 -0.98
C TYR A 158 0.35 17.99 -1.56
N GLY A 159 0.85 16.98 -2.27
CA GLY A 159 0.01 15.90 -2.79
C GLY A 159 -0.73 15.16 -1.66
N TRP A 160 -0.05 14.84 -0.55
CA TRP A 160 -0.68 14.21 0.62
C TRP A 160 -1.83 15.06 1.16
N ARG A 161 -1.59 16.36 1.37
CA ARG A 161 -2.61 17.29 1.87
C ARG A 161 -3.82 17.38 0.94
N SER A 162 -3.61 17.33 -0.38
CA SER A 162 -4.71 17.27 -1.35
C SER A 162 -5.55 16.01 -1.19
N GLN A 163 -4.92 14.85 -1.01
CA GLN A 163 -5.63 13.58 -0.80
C GLN A 163 -6.38 13.54 0.54
N LEU A 164 -5.81 14.13 1.59
CA LEU A 164 -6.43 14.28 2.90
C LEU A 164 -7.62 15.26 2.91
N ALA A 165 -7.56 16.31 2.09
CA ALA A 165 -8.66 17.26 1.92
C ALA A 165 -9.82 16.64 1.16
N ALA A 166 -9.55 15.95 0.04
CA ALA A 166 -10.57 15.27 -0.76
C ALA A 166 -11.19 14.07 -0.04
N ASN A 167 -10.36 13.33 0.70
CA ASN A 167 -10.74 12.20 1.55
C ASN A 167 -11.68 11.15 0.91
N ALA A 168 -11.43 10.79 -0.36
CA ALA A 168 -12.22 9.78 -1.07
C ALA A 168 -12.23 8.39 -0.39
N GLU A 169 -13.22 7.56 -0.70
CA GLU A 169 -13.37 6.20 -0.16
C GLU A 169 -12.33 5.22 -0.70
N LEU A 170 -11.88 5.44 -1.94
CA LEU A 170 -10.85 4.66 -2.61
C LEU A 170 -9.97 5.61 -3.41
N ARG A 171 -8.68 5.30 -3.49
CA ARG A 171 -7.70 6.04 -4.29
C ARG A 171 -6.99 5.08 -5.22
N VAL A 172 -6.85 5.50 -6.47
CA VAL A 172 -6.24 4.69 -7.54
C VAL A 172 -5.15 5.49 -8.22
N ASN A 173 -4.19 4.80 -8.83
CA ASN A 173 -3.18 5.41 -9.69
C ASN A 173 -3.61 5.25 -11.14
N LEU A 174 -4.12 6.32 -11.74
CA LEU A 174 -4.47 6.36 -13.16
C LEU A 174 -3.42 7.18 -13.91
N ASN A 175 -2.66 6.53 -14.79
CA ASN A 175 -1.62 7.15 -15.61
C ASN A 175 -0.60 8.00 -14.81
N GLY A 176 -0.23 7.55 -13.62
CA GLY A 176 0.71 8.29 -12.78
C GLY A 176 0.07 9.38 -11.93
N HIS A 177 -1.26 9.41 -11.81
CA HIS A 177 -1.99 10.33 -10.94
C HIS A 177 -2.79 9.60 -9.88
N ILE A 178 -2.60 9.99 -8.61
CA ILE A 178 -3.45 9.49 -7.51
C ILE A 178 -4.77 10.24 -7.53
N LEU A 179 -5.85 9.53 -7.83
CA LEU A 179 -7.20 10.07 -7.94
C LEU A 179 -8.12 9.39 -6.94
N GLY A 180 -8.97 10.19 -6.30
CA GLY A 180 -10.08 9.69 -5.49
C GLY A 180 -11.21 9.18 -6.38
N VAL A 181 -11.71 7.99 -6.08
CA VAL A 181 -12.81 7.33 -6.79
C VAL A 181 -13.82 6.76 -5.78
N PRO A 182 -15.07 6.48 -6.19
CA PRO A 182 -16.04 5.84 -5.32
C PRO A 182 -15.62 4.42 -4.90
N ALA A 183 -16.14 3.91 -3.78
CA ALA A 183 -15.78 2.58 -3.28
C ALA A 183 -16.09 1.42 -4.26
N ASN A 184 -17.02 1.62 -5.19
CA ASN A 184 -17.46 0.61 -6.16
C ASN A 184 -16.63 0.57 -7.45
N PHE A 185 -15.53 1.33 -7.55
CA PHE A 185 -14.74 1.46 -8.77
C PHE A 185 -14.28 0.12 -9.38
N TYR A 186 -14.00 -0.89 -8.53
CA TYR A 186 -13.56 -2.22 -8.96
C TYR A 186 -14.67 -3.28 -8.94
N ASP A 187 -15.93 -2.92 -8.65
CA ASP A 187 -17.02 -3.90 -8.50
C ASP A 187 -17.29 -4.69 -9.77
N ASP A 188 -17.12 -4.06 -10.95
CA ASP A 188 -17.31 -4.76 -12.22
C ASP A 188 -16.26 -5.85 -12.45
N PHE A 189 -15.08 -5.76 -11.83
CA PHE A 189 -14.10 -6.84 -11.89
C PHE A 189 -14.63 -8.07 -11.15
N LEU A 190 -15.24 -7.88 -9.98
CA LEU A 190 -15.88 -8.97 -9.23
C LEU A 190 -17.07 -9.57 -9.98
N LYS A 191 -17.95 -8.71 -10.55
CA LYS A 191 -19.13 -9.16 -11.30
C LYS A 191 -18.76 -10.02 -12.50
N THR A 192 -17.69 -9.67 -13.22
CA THR A 192 -17.24 -10.45 -14.39
C THR A 192 -16.74 -11.85 -14.04
N GLN A 193 -16.35 -12.10 -12.77
CA GLN A 193 -15.93 -13.42 -12.29
C GLN A 193 -17.02 -14.13 -11.47
N TRP A 194 -18.18 -13.49 -11.29
CA TRP A 194 -19.26 -14.01 -10.46
C TRP A 194 -20.04 -15.14 -11.14
N SER A 195 -20.48 -16.12 -10.36
CA SER A 195 -21.58 -17.01 -10.73
C SER A 195 -22.38 -17.42 -9.49
N PRO A 196 -23.67 -17.78 -9.63
CA PRO A 196 -24.52 -18.16 -8.49
C PRO A 196 -24.00 -19.34 -7.67
N THR A 197 -23.16 -20.19 -8.26
CA THR A 197 -22.56 -21.37 -7.62
C THR A 197 -21.12 -21.16 -7.17
N ALA A 198 -20.52 -20.00 -7.43
CA ALA A 198 -19.14 -19.71 -7.08
C ALA A 198 -18.99 -19.33 -5.61
N GLU A 199 -17.98 -19.92 -4.96
CA GLU A 199 -17.54 -19.50 -3.64
C GLU A 199 -16.84 -18.13 -3.71
N ALA A 200 -17.03 -17.30 -2.68
CA ALA A 200 -16.46 -15.93 -2.64
C ALA A 200 -14.94 -15.92 -2.82
N THR A 201 -14.23 -16.87 -2.21
CA THR A 201 -12.77 -17.00 -2.36
C THR A 201 -12.36 -17.32 -3.80
N ALA A 202 -13.15 -18.10 -4.55
CA ALA A 202 -12.86 -18.41 -5.94
C ALA A 202 -13.04 -17.17 -6.84
N VAL A 203 -14.12 -16.42 -6.65
CA VAL A 203 -14.38 -15.16 -7.38
C VAL A 203 -13.25 -14.15 -7.15
N ILE A 204 -12.81 -14.00 -5.90
CA ILE A 204 -11.73 -13.08 -5.54
C ILE A 204 -10.38 -13.55 -6.09
N GLY A 205 -10.09 -14.85 -5.99
CA GLY A 205 -8.86 -15.43 -6.54
C GLY A 205 -8.77 -15.23 -8.06
N GLU A 206 -9.87 -15.48 -8.79
CA GLU A 206 -9.93 -15.22 -10.23
C GLU A 206 -9.80 -13.72 -10.55
N THR A 207 -10.43 -12.86 -9.76
CA THR A 207 -10.32 -11.40 -9.91
C THR A 207 -8.87 -10.93 -9.75
N LEU A 208 -8.17 -11.39 -8.71
CA LEU A 208 -6.77 -11.04 -8.46
C LEU A 208 -5.84 -11.60 -9.54
N GLY A 209 -6.06 -12.83 -10.00
CA GLY A 209 -5.25 -13.46 -11.04
C GLY A 209 -5.42 -12.79 -12.42
N ARG A 210 -6.61 -12.28 -12.71
CA ARG A 210 -6.92 -11.63 -13.99
C ARG A 210 -6.64 -10.13 -14.01
N PHE A 211 -6.77 -9.48 -12.87
CA PHE A 211 -6.58 -8.04 -12.70
C PHE A 211 -5.55 -7.78 -11.59
N PRO A 212 -4.26 -7.59 -11.93
CA PRO A 212 -3.20 -7.33 -10.96
C PRO A 212 -3.23 -5.88 -10.46
N VAL A 213 -4.37 -5.48 -9.87
CA VAL A 213 -4.55 -4.19 -9.19
C VAL A 213 -4.30 -4.43 -7.70
N GLY A 214 -3.33 -3.74 -7.11
CA GLY A 214 -2.82 -3.98 -5.75
C GLY A 214 -3.77 -3.55 -4.64
N VAL A 215 -4.99 -4.07 -4.66
CA VAL A 215 -6.04 -3.84 -3.67
C VAL A 215 -6.08 -5.05 -2.73
N PRO A 216 -5.98 -4.85 -1.40
CA PRO A 216 -6.02 -5.94 -0.43
C PRO A 216 -7.25 -6.83 -0.57
N GLU A 217 -7.07 -8.15 -0.41
CA GLU A 217 -8.14 -9.16 -0.56
C GLU A 217 -9.38 -8.84 0.29
N TRP A 218 -9.18 -8.35 1.52
CA TRP A 218 -10.28 -8.01 2.43
C TRP A 218 -11.22 -6.93 1.84
N TRP A 219 -10.70 -6.02 1.01
CA TRP A 219 -11.52 -5.01 0.35
C TRP A 219 -12.45 -5.67 -0.67
N TYR A 220 -11.95 -6.64 -1.45
CA TYR A 220 -12.79 -7.41 -2.37
C TYR A 220 -13.84 -8.25 -1.64
N ARG A 221 -13.49 -8.85 -0.50
CA ARG A 221 -14.46 -9.55 0.37
C ARG A 221 -15.58 -8.61 0.82
N TYR A 222 -15.22 -7.40 1.26
CA TYR A 222 -16.18 -6.36 1.64
C TYR A 222 -17.09 -5.94 0.48
N ARG A 223 -16.51 -5.65 -0.69
CA ARG A 223 -17.27 -5.23 -1.88
C ARG A 223 -18.21 -6.33 -2.35
N LEU A 224 -17.74 -7.58 -2.41
CA LEU A 224 -18.57 -8.72 -2.81
C LEU A 224 -19.74 -8.95 -1.85
N ALA A 225 -19.52 -8.83 -0.54
CA ALA A 225 -20.61 -8.91 0.44
C ALA A 225 -21.64 -7.78 0.27
N THR A 226 -21.17 -6.57 -0.05
CA THR A 226 -22.04 -5.41 -0.33
C THR A 226 -22.90 -5.66 -1.57
N LEU A 227 -22.31 -6.16 -2.66
CA LEU A 227 -23.03 -6.50 -3.90
C LEU A 227 -24.07 -7.59 -3.67
N ARG A 228 -23.77 -8.62 -2.86
CA ARG A 228 -24.73 -9.67 -2.47
C ARG A 228 -25.93 -9.11 -1.72
N GLN A 229 -25.69 -8.19 -0.77
CA GLN A 229 -26.75 -7.57 0.02
C GLN A 229 -27.64 -6.65 -0.81
N ALA A 230 -27.08 -5.97 -1.81
CA ALA A 230 -27.80 -5.09 -2.72
C ALA A 230 -28.60 -5.84 -3.80
N GLY A 231 -28.28 -7.12 -4.07
CA GLY A 231 -28.85 -7.87 -5.19
C GLY A 231 -28.22 -7.51 -6.55
N ASP A 232 -27.03 -6.92 -6.54
CA ASP A 232 -26.32 -6.42 -7.74
C ASP A 232 -25.43 -7.49 -8.41
N LEU A 233 -25.58 -8.74 -7.98
CA LEU A 233 -24.94 -9.92 -8.57
C LEU A 233 -26.02 -10.72 -9.31
N ALA A 234 -26.13 -10.47 -10.61
CA ALA A 234 -27.04 -11.19 -11.51
C ALA A 234 -26.37 -12.47 -12.04
#